data_AF-A0A5D4SKF3-F1
#
_entry.id   AF-A0A5D4SKF3-F1
#
_cell.length_a   1.000
_cell.length_b   1.000
_cell.length_c   1.000
_cell.angle_alpha   90.00
_cell.angle_beta   90.00
_cell.angle_gamma   90.00
#
_symmetry.space_group_name_H-M   'P 1'
#
loop_
_entity.id
_entity.type
_entity.pdbx_description
1 polymer ?
#
loop_
_entity_poly.entity_id
_entity_poly.type
_entity_poly.pdbx_seq_one_letter_code
_entity_poly.pdbx_strand_id
1 'polypeptide(L)' 'MNELLNAIPWEAVAPILVLQLILMTAALVSCIREEKTNGPKGLWILIILMINIIGPVLYFVVGRRND' A
#
# COMPACT_ATOMS: atom_id res chain seq x y z
N MET A 1 7.05 -2.21 -29.90
CA MET A 1 7.10 -2.26 -28.41
C MET A 1 7.05 -0.86 -27.81
N ASN A 2 7.96 0.05 -28.20
CA ASN A 2 8.00 1.42 -27.65
C ASN A 2 6.73 2.24 -27.95
N GLU A 3 6.06 1.99 -29.06
CA GLU A 3 4.83 2.72 -29.42
C GLU A 3 3.65 2.41 -28.48
N LEU A 4 3.57 1.21 -27.91
CA LEU A 4 2.50 0.85 -26.97
C LEU A 4 2.71 1.48 -25.60
N LEU A 5 3.96 1.67 -25.17
CA LEU A 5 4.28 2.31 -23.90
C LEU A 5 4.06 3.82 -23.96
N ASN A 6 4.35 4.45 -25.10
CA ASN A 6 4.10 5.87 -25.33
C ASN A 6 2.61 6.21 -25.45
N ALA A 7 1.75 5.22 -25.72
CA ALA A 7 0.30 5.40 -25.77
C ALA A 7 -0.35 5.53 -24.38
N ILE A 8 0.37 5.20 -23.31
CA ILE A 8 -0.17 5.24 -21.95
C ILE A 8 0.00 6.66 -21.39
N PRO A 9 -1.04 7.28 -20.82
CA PRO A 9 -0.97 8.64 -20.30
C PRO A 9 -0.20 8.68 -18.97
N TRP A 10 1.12 8.66 -19.06
CA TRP A 10 2.01 8.65 -17.90
C TRP A 10 1.85 9.86 -16.99
N GLU A 11 1.41 10.99 -17.53
CA GLU A 11 1.07 12.18 -16.76
C GLU A 11 -0.04 11.93 -15.71
N ALA A 12 -0.98 11.04 -16.00
CA ALA A 12 -2.05 10.68 -15.08
C ALA A 12 -1.71 9.46 -14.21
N VAL A 13 -1.06 8.45 -14.80
CA VAL A 13 -0.79 7.17 -14.11
C VAL A 13 0.39 7.28 -13.15
N ALA A 14 1.45 7.99 -13.51
CA ALA A 14 2.66 8.05 -12.67
C ALA A 14 2.38 8.64 -11.27
N PRO A 15 1.61 9.74 -11.11
CA PRO A 15 1.27 10.25 -9.78
C PRO A 15 0.50 9.24 -8.92
N ILE A 16 -0.44 8.51 -9.52
CA ILE A 16 -1.25 7.50 -8.81
C ILE A 16 -0.38 6.34 -8.35
N LEU A 17 0.53 5.85 -9.22
CA LEU A 17 1.49 4.80 -8.87
C LEU A 17 2.44 5.25 -7.76
N VAL A 18 2.97 6.49 -7.83
CA VAL A 18 3.84 7.04 -6.79
C VAL A 18 3.10 7.13 -5.46
N LEU A 19 1.86 7.63 -5.45
CA LEU A 19 1.04 7.69 -4.24
C LEU A 19 0.79 6.29 -3.66
N GLN A 20 0.47 5.32 -4.52
CA GLN A 20 0.27 3.94 -4.10
C GLN A 20 1.54 3.35 -3.48
N LEU A 21 2.71 3.57 -4.08
CA LEU A 21 3.98 3.09 -3.55
C LEU A 21 4.33 3.74 -2.21
N ILE A 22 4.13 5.06 -2.08
CA ILE A 22 4.34 5.79 -0.81
C ILE A 22 3.41 5.22 0.27
N LEU A 23 2.12 5.07 -0.03
CA LEU A 23 1.15 4.59 0.93
C LEU A 23 1.43 3.14 1.35
N MET A 24 1.75 2.27 0.39
CA MET A 24 2.09 0.88 0.64
C MET A 24 3.37 0.76 1.49
N THR A 25 4.44 1.47 1.13
CA THR A 25 5.69 1.45 1.90
C THR A 25 5.51 2.01 3.30
N ALA A 26 4.78 3.11 3.47
CA ALA A 26 4.45 3.66 4.77
C ALA A 26 3.64 2.67 5.63
N ALA A 27 2.64 2.00 5.05
CA ALA A 27 1.85 0.98 5.74
C ALA A 27 2.69 -0.23 6.16
N LEU A 28 3.57 -0.73 5.28
CA LEU A 28 4.46 -1.85 5.59
C LEU A 28 5.44 -1.49 6.71
N VAL A 29 6.10 -0.32 6.62
CA VAL A 29 7.04 0.15 7.65
C VAL A 29 6.31 0.30 8.99
N SER A 30 5.13 0.91 8.99
CA SER A 30 4.29 1.03 10.19
C SER A 30 3.94 -0.35 10.76
N CYS A 31 3.48 -1.28 9.90
CA CYS A 31 3.07 -2.63 10.30
C CYS A 31 4.23 -3.44 10.90
N ILE A 32 5.42 -3.35 10.31
CA ILE A 32 6.62 -4.04 10.81
C ILE A 32 7.05 -3.46 12.15
N ARG A 33 7.01 -2.13 12.30
CA ARG A 33 7.44 -1.43 13.53
C ARG A 33 6.48 -1.62 14.71
N GLU A 34 5.19 -1.81 14.45
CA GLU A 34 4.18 -1.94 15.50
C GLU A 34 4.35 -3.25 16.27
N GLU A 35 4.35 -3.23 17.61
CA GLU A 35 4.50 -4.47 18.39
C GLU A 35 3.28 -5.38 18.25
N LYS A 36 2.09 -4.79 18.18
CA LYS A 36 0.81 -5.49 18.07
C LYS A 36 -0.07 -4.81 17.03
N THR A 37 -0.67 -5.60 16.16
CA THR A 37 -1.69 -5.17 15.22
C THR A 37 -3.06 -5.73 15.62
N ASN A 38 -4.14 -5.19 15.06
CA ASN A 38 -5.47 -5.78 15.21
C ASN A 38 -5.55 -7.08 14.39
N GLY A 39 -5.14 -8.20 14.99
CA GLY A 39 -4.94 -9.49 14.33
C GLY A 39 -3.46 -9.76 13.99
N PRO A 40 -3.15 -10.91 13.36
CA PRO A 40 -1.77 -11.31 13.10
C PRO A 40 -1.04 -10.33 12.17
N LYS A 41 0.19 -9.95 12.51
CA LYS A 41 1.00 -9.02 11.69
C LYS A 41 1.18 -9.52 10.24
N GLY A 42 1.39 -10.82 10.06
CA GLY A 42 1.53 -11.43 8.74
C GLY A 42 0.29 -11.28 7.85
N LEU A 43 -0.91 -11.31 8.43
CA LEU A 43 -2.16 -11.08 7.70
C LEU A 43 -2.19 -9.67 7.12
N TRP A 44 -1.80 -8.66 7.90
CA TRP A 44 -1.78 -7.27 7.45
C TRP A 44 -0.75 -7.04 6.35
N ILE A 45 0.44 -7.64 6.45
CA ILE A 45 1.44 -7.56 5.38
C ILE A 45 0.86 -8.10 4.06
N LEU A 46 0.17 -9.25 4.11
CA LEU A 46 -0.47 -9.83 2.92
C LEU A 46 -1.56 -8.91 2.35
N ILE A 47 -2.42 -8.38 3.21
CA ILE A 47 -3.49 -7.44 2.81
C ILE A 47 -2.92 -6.19 2.15
N ILE A 48 -1.87 -5.59 2.73
CA ILE A 48 -1.21 -4.39 2.20
C ILE A 48 -0.66 -4.63 0.79
N LEU A 49 -0.10 -5.81 0.52
CA LEU A 49 0.52 -6.13 -0.77
C LEU A 49 -0.50 -6.56 -1.84
N MET A 50 -1.58 -7.24 -1.47
CA MET A 50 -2.49 -7.87 -2.45
C MET A 50 -3.71 -7.01 -2.83
N ILE A 51 -4.12 -6.05 -1.99
CA ILE A 51 -5.39 -5.32 -2.19
C ILE A 51 -5.16 -3.88 -2.69
N ASN A 52 -4.06 -3.63 -3.42
CA ASN A 52 -3.71 -2.32 -3.99
C ASN A 52 -3.83 -1.18 -2.97
N ILE A 53 -4.49 -0.06 -3.30
CA ILE A 53 -4.66 1.09 -2.39
C ILE A 53 -5.51 0.73 -1.16
N ILE A 54 -6.46 -0.21 -1.28
CA ILE A 54 -7.37 -0.56 -0.19
C ILE A 54 -6.61 -1.25 0.96
N GLY A 55 -5.63 -2.10 0.66
CA GLY A 55 -4.84 -2.81 1.67
C GLY A 55 -4.13 -1.91 2.69
N PRO A 56 -3.27 -0.97 2.23
CA PRO A 56 -2.64 0.05 3.06
C PRO A 56 -3.65 0.92 3.84
N VAL A 57 -4.74 1.36 3.18
CA VAL A 57 -5.78 2.16 3.84
C VAL A 57 -6.44 1.38 4.98
N LEU A 58 -6.82 0.12 4.73
CA LEU A 58 -7.40 -0.76 5.75
C LEU A 58 -6.43 -1.00 6.91
N TYR A 59 -5.14 -1.16 6.64
CA TYR A 59 -4.15 -1.26 7.70
C TYR A 59 -4.15 -0.01 8.59
N PHE A 60 -4.14 1.20 8.02
CA PHE A 60 -4.12 2.40 8.85
C PHE A 60 -5.43 2.66 9.61
N VAL A 61 -6.57 2.29 9.04
CA VAL A 61 -7.89 2.53 9.66
C VAL A 61 -8.25 1.44 10.69
N VAL A 62 -7.93 0.18 10.38
CA VAL A 62 -8.35 -0.99 11.17
C VAL A 62 -7.17 -1.77 11.72
N GLY A 63 -6.11 -1.99 10.94
CA GLY A 63 -5.01 -2.87 11.32
C GLY A 63 -4.06 -2.32 12.37
N ARG A 64 -3.84 -1.02 12.38
CA ARG A 64 -2.96 -0.33 13.33
C ARG A 64 -3.68 -0.16 14.68
N ARG A 65 -3.06 -0.66 15.75
CA ARG A 65 -3.47 -0.35 17.13
C ARG A 65 -2.94 1.03 17.51
N ASN A 66 -3.76 1.81 18.18
CA ASN A 66 -3.43 3.17 18.61
C ASN A 66 -3.38 3.29 20.15
N ASP A 67 -3.36 2.15 20.84
CA ASP A 67 -3.34 2.01 22.29
C ASP A 67 -1.93 1.93 22.88
#